data_AF-A0A7S3X511-F1
#
_entry.id   AF-A0A7S3X511-F1
#
_cell.length_a   1.000
_cell.length_b   1.000
_cell.length_c   1.000
_cell.angle_alpha   90.00
_cell.angle_beta   90.00
_cell.angle_gamma   90.00
#
_symmetry.space_group_name_H-M   'P 1'
#
loop_
_entity.id
_entity.type
_entity.pdbx_description
1 polymer ?
#
loop_
_entity_poly.entity_id
_entity_poly.type
_entity_poly.pdbx_seq_one_letter_code
_entity_poly.pdbx_strand_id
1 'polypeptide(L)'
;DKGNVFSLSGRDQILKELEKDPIIAHLHKDKAKYYHEQLFRSHQMLLMDTATSEFLFLSDFFDTHGDHSLFVDVFGKTTQFFLDSLETFLANCWDSVGLLLMFRIVEFYRKCMQRRQVSCLDSYLDALQLLLWPRLRIVLDANVMSLRKAQQHQSMPVPTNTHPHLVTRRYAELAASLYALSSP
;
A
#
# COMPACT_ATOMS: atom_id res chain seq x y z
N ASP A 1 -11.05 17.97 -13.37
CA ASP A 1 -9.70 18.16 -12.82
C ASP A 1 -8.85 16.89 -12.86
N LYS A 2 -8.08 16.70 -13.95
CA LYS A 2 -7.09 15.61 -14.12
C LYS A 2 -5.68 16.06 -13.66
N GLY A 3 -5.63 16.87 -12.61
CA GLY A 3 -4.51 17.78 -12.34
C GLY A 3 -3.43 17.27 -11.39
N ASN A 4 -3.71 16.29 -10.53
CA ASN A 4 -2.85 16.06 -9.36
C ASN A 4 -2.65 14.57 -9.01
N VAL A 5 -2.32 13.74 -10.01
CA VAL A 5 -2.18 12.28 -9.84
C VAL A 5 -1.02 11.89 -8.91
N PHE A 6 0.01 12.74 -8.81
CA PHE A 6 1.22 12.46 -8.03
C PHE A 6 1.32 13.25 -6.72
N SER A 7 0.33 14.08 -6.40
CA SER A 7 0.32 14.83 -5.14
C SER A 7 -0.13 13.95 -3.98
N LEU A 8 0.55 14.10 -2.84
CA LEU A 8 0.13 13.49 -1.58
C LEU A 8 -1.24 13.98 -1.15
N SER A 9 -1.56 15.27 -1.26
CA SER A 9 -2.90 15.83 -0.94
C SER A 9 -3.49 15.32 0.40
N GLY A 10 -2.66 15.09 1.43
CA GLY A 10 -3.08 14.57 2.73
C GLY A 10 -3.15 13.05 2.85
N ARG A 11 -2.84 12.29 1.78
CA ARG A 11 -2.80 10.82 1.79
C ARG A 11 -1.73 10.26 2.73
N ASP A 12 -0.68 11.02 3.02
CA ASP A 12 0.37 10.71 4.01
C ASP A 12 -0.17 10.59 5.44
N GLN A 13 -1.32 11.22 5.74
CA GLN A 13 -1.96 11.14 7.05
C GLN A 13 -2.26 9.69 7.47
N ILE A 14 -2.48 8.78 6.52
CA ILE A 14 -2.69 7.36 6.79
C ILE A 14 -1.55 6.73 7.59
N LEU A 15 -0.31 7.19 7.40
CA LEU A 15 0.86 6.66 8.10
C LEU A 15 0.85 7.01 9.60
N LYS A 16 0.09 8.04 10.00
CA LYS A 16 -0.13 8.40 11.41
C LYS A 16 -1.32 7.67 12.02
N GLU A 17 -2.08 6.94 11.21
CA GLU A 17 -3.34 6.30 11.58
C GLU A 17 -3.27 4.77 11.47
N LEU A 18 -2.06 4.23 11.34
CA LEU A 18 -1.82 2.81 11.07
C LEU A 18 -2.32 1.87 12.16
N GLU A 19 -2.50 2.34 13.39
CA GLU A 19 -3.03 1.57 14.53
C GLU A 19 -4.47 1.97 14.93
N LYS A 20 -5.11 2.94 14.24
CA LYS A 20 -6.51 3.34 14.56
C LYS A 20 -7.53 2.24 14.23
N ASP A 21 -8.78 2.38 14.66
CA ASP A 21 -9.79 1.40 14.29
C ASP A 21 -9.98 1.27 12.76
N PRO A 22 -10.27 0.07 12.24
CA PRO A 22 -10.63 -0.14 10.85
C PRO A 22 -11.86 0.67 10.42
N ILE A 23 -11.99 0.89 9.11
CA ILE A 23 -13.14 1.57 8.51
C ILE A 23 -14.37 0.65 8.60
N ILE A 24 -15.41 1.13 9.29
CA ILE A 24 -16.68 0.40 9.45
C ILE A 24 -17.66 0.85 8.37
N ALA A 25 -17.96 -0.03 7.40
CA ALA A 25 -18.77 0.31 6.23
C ALA A 25 -20.14 0.94 6.57
N HIS A 26 -20.85 0.40 7.58
CA HIS A 26 -22.19 0.87 7.94
C HIS A 26 -22.22 2.22 8.70
N LEU A 27 -21.09 2.67 9.26
CA LEU A 27 -20.99 3.95 9.96
C LEU A 27 -20.67 5.11 9.00
N HIS A 28 -20.24 4.81 7.79
CA HIS A 28 -19.87 5.82 6.81
C HIS A 28 -21.04 6.07 5.87
N LYS A 29 -21.58 7.29 5.93
CA LYS A 29 -22.63 7.78 5.02
C LYS A 29 -22.20 7.54 3.56
N ASP A 30 -23.15 7.22 2.68
CA ASP A 30 -23.06 6.79 1.27
C ASP A 30 -22.14 7.62 0.30
N LYS A 31 -21.40 8.63 0.77
CA LYS A 31 -20.57 9.53 -0.06
C LYS A 31 -19.08 9.58 0.31
N ALA A 32 -18.61 8.81 1.30
CA ALA A 32 -17.19 8.79 1.62
C ALA A 32 -16.40 8.09 0.51
N LYS A 33 -15.49 8.81 -0.15
CA LYS A 33 -14.56 8.24 -1.14
C LYS A 33 -13.25 7.91 -0.43
N TYR A 34 -12.87 6.64 -0.47
CA TYR A 34 -11.60 6.18 0.06
C TYR A 34 -10.61 5.90 -1.05
N TYR A 35 -9.36 6.28 -0.82
CA TYR A 35 -8.26 5.76 -1.60
C TYR A 35 -8.03 4.29 -1.26
N HIS A 36 -7.46 3.54 -2.22
CA HIS A 36 -7.29 2.10 -2.05
C HIS A 36 -6.38 1.75 -0.87
N GLU A 37 -5.33 2.55 -0.62
CA GLU A 37 -4.45 2.35 0.53
C GLU A 37 -5.18 2.47 1.88
N GLN A 38 -6.25 3.27 1.97
CA GLN A 38 -7.06 3.41 3.19
C GLN A 38 -7.87 2.13 3.46
N LEU A 39 -8.46 1.57 2.40
CA LEU A 39 -9.17 0.29 2.48
C LEU A 39 -8.19 -0.85 2.77
N PHE A 40 -7.06 -0.88 2.09
CA PHE A 40 -6.00 -1.85 2.32
C PHE A 40 -5.54 -1.82 3.78
N ARG A 41 -5.18 -0.65 4.31
CA ARG A 41 -4.83 -0.44 5.72
C ARG A 41 -5.89 -1.01 6.66
N SER A 42 -7.16 -0.70 6.40
CA SER A 42 -8.29 -1.18 7.20
C SER A 42 -8.39 -2.70 7.21
N HIS A 43 -8.31 -3.34 6.03
CA HIS A 43 -8.37 -4.79 5.89
C HIS A 43 -7.18 -5.47 6.58
N GLN A 44 -5.96 -4.95 6.39
CA GLN A 44 -4.77 -5.53 6.99
C GLN A 44 -4.74 -5.39 8.52
N MET A 45 -5.19 -4.26 9.06
CA MET A 45 -5.31 -4.07 10.51
C MET A 45 -6.28 -5.09 11.11
N LEU A 46 -7.48 -5.20 10.52
CA LEU A 46 -8.50 -6.15 10.98
C LEU A 46 -7.99 -7.59 10.93
N LEU A 47 -7.40 -7.99 9.78
CA LEU A 47 -6.84 -9.33 9.61
C LEU A 47 -5.75 -9.61 10.63
N MET A 48 -4.85 -8.65 10.86
CA MET A 48 -3.74 -8.80 11.82
C MET A 48 -4.27 -9.01 13.24
N ASP A 49 -5.24 -8.22 13.68
CA ASP A 49 -5.80 -8.35 15.04
C ASP A 49 -6.57 -9.66 15.21
N THR A 50 -7.44 -10.01 14.26
CA THR A 50 -8.19 -11.26 14.30
C THR A 50 -7.28 -12.48 14.21
N ALA A 51 -6.27 -12.47 13.33
CA ALA A 51 -5.31 -13.56 13.21
C ALA A 51 -4.45 -13.70 14.48
N THR A 52 -4.08 -12.59 15.12
CA THR A 52 -3.33 -12.60 16.38
C THR A 52 -4.16 -13.27 17.48
N SER A 53 -5.41 -12.83 17.67
CA SER A 53 -6.28 -13.39 18.72
C SER A 53 -6.58 -14.88 18.48
N GLU A 54 -6.86 -15.26 17.24
CA GLU A 54 -7.15 -16.65 16.89
C GLU A 54 -5.92 -17.54 17.01
N PHE A 55 -4.73 -17.07 16.61
CA PHE A 55 -3.51 -17.85 16.77
C PHE A 55 -3.23 -18.17 18.24
N LEU A 56 -3.34 -17.17 19.12
CA LEU A 56 -3.15 -17.37 20.56
C LEU A 56 -4.22 -18.29 21.14
N PHE A 57 -5.49 -18.09 20.76
CA PHE A 57 -6.58 -18.97 21.20
C PHE A 57 -6.36 -20.42 20.76
N LEU A 58 -6.02 -20.67 19.50
CA LEU A 58 -5.77 -22.02 18.99
C LEU A 58 -4.57 -22.67 19.69
N SER A 59 -3.50 -21.90 19.92
CA SER A 59 -2.32 -22.38 20.63
C SER A 59 -2.65 -22.79 22.07
N ASP A 60 -3.44 -21.99 22.78
CA ASP A 60 -3.80 -22.24 24.17
C ASP A 60 -4.88 -23.34 24.31
N PHE A 61 -5.88 -23.33 23.44
CA PHE A 61 -7.02 -24.24 23.52
C PHE A 61 -6.68 -25.67 23.07
N PHE A 62 -5.86 -25.81 22.02
CA PHE A 62 -5.45 -27.10 21.49
C PHE A 62 -4.03 -27.53 21.91
N ASP A 63 -3.37 -26.75 22.77
CA ASP A 63 -2.01 -26.98 23.26
C ASP A 63 -1.01 -27.26 22.13
N THR A 64 -1.05 -26.42 21.08
CA THR A 64 -0.22 -26.64 19.88
C THR A 64 1.25 -26.26 20.07
N HIS A 65 1.59 -25.66 21.21
CA HIS A 65 2.92 -25.14 21.54
C HIS A 65 3.54 -24.28 20.42
N GLY A 66 2.72 -23.48 19.73
CA GLY A 66 3.16 -22.61 18.64
C GLY A 66 3.26 -23.30 17.27
N ASP A 67 2.69 -24.49 17.08
CA ASP A 67 2.50 -25.04 15.73
C ASP A 67 1.48 -24.20 14.94
N HIS A 68 1.86 -23.87 13.71
CA HIS A 68 1.08 -23.05 12.78
C HIS A 68 0.09 -23.88 11.95
N SER A 69 0.15 -25.22 11.98
CA SER A 69 -0.70 -26.10 11.16
C SER A 69 -2.20 -25.79 11.27
N LEU A 70 -2.74 -25.76 12.49
CA LEU A 70 -4.15 -25.42 12.74
C LEU A 70 -4.50 -24.00 12.31
N PHE A 71 -3.59 -23.05 12.51
CA PHE A 71 -3.79 -21.68 12.05
C PHE A 71 -3.87 -21.61 10.52
N VAL A 72 -3.02 -22.36 9.80
CA VAL A 72 -3.05 -22.44 8.34
C VAL A 72 -4.35 -23.08 7.84
N ASP A 73 -4.86 -24.10 8.53
CA ASP A 73 -6.15 -24.71 8.19
C ASP A 73 -7.33 -23.73 8.34
N VAL A 74 -7.29 -22.84 9.34
CA VAL A 74 -8.33 -21.84 9.61
C VAL A 74 -8.18 -20.60 8.71
N PHE A 75 -6.97 -20.03 8.61
CA PHE A 75 -6.72 -18.74 7.95
C PHE A 75 -6.14 -18.85 6.54
N GLY A 76 -5.64 -20.01 6.11
CA GLY A 76 -4.92 -20.14 4.84
C GLY A 76 -5.72 -19.69 3.62
N LYS A 77 -7.02 -20.01 3.58
CA LYS A 77 -7.90 -19.52 2.50
C LYS A 77 -8.15 -18.02 2.56
N THR A 78 -8.23 -17.47 3.77
CA THR A 78 -8.45 -16.04 4.01
C THR A 78 -7.23 -15.23 3.60
N THR A 79 -6.03 -15.64 4.02
CA THR A 79 -4.78 -14.98 3.62
C THR A 79 -4.57 -15.07 2.11
N GLN A 80 -4.85 -16.23 1.50
CA GLN A 80 -4.79 -16.38 0.04
C GLN A 80 -5.76 -15.44 -0.69
N PHE A 81 -7.01 -15.33 -0.22
CA PHE A 81 -7.99 -14.40 -0.80
C PHE A 81 -7.48 -12.95 -0.82
N PHE A 82 -6.83 -12.48 0.25
CA PHE A 82 -6.26 -11.14 0.28
C PHE A 82 -5.08 -10.97 -0.68
N LEU A 83 -4.24 -12.01 -0.85
CA LEU A 83 -3.16 -11.99 -1.84
C LEU A 83 -3.71 -11.90 -3.27
N ASP A 84 -4.69 -12.74 -3.62
CA ASP A 84 -5.31 -12.76 -4.95
C ASP A 84 -6.03 -11.43 -5.26
N SER A 85 -6.72 -10.87 -4.26
CA SER A 85 -7.39 -9.58 -4.36
C SER A 85 -6.39 -8.43 -4.60
N LEU A 86 -5.27 -8.46 -3.88
CA LEU A 86 -4.19 -7.49 -4.08
C LEU A 86 -3.58 -7.64 -5.48
N GLU A 87 -3.26 -8.86 -5.91
CA GLU A 87 -2.68 -9.10 -7.24
C GLU A 87 -3.60 -8.58 -8.37
N THR A 88 -4.91 -8.84 -8.25
CA THR A 88 -5.92 -8.33 -9.17
C THR A 88 -5.94 -6.81 -9.23
N PHE A 89 -5.90 -6.14 -8.08
CA PHE A 89 -5.80 -4.68 -8.02
C PHE A 89 -4.49 -4.16 -8.65
N LEU A 90 -3.37 -4.80 -8.32
CA LEU A 90 -2.04 -4.38 -8.77
C LEU A 90 -1.88 -4.45 -10.28
N ALA A 91 -2.50 -5.44 -10.95
CA ALA A 91 -2.42 -5.63 -12.39
C ALA A 91 -2.72 -4.35 -13.20
N ASN A 92 -3.63 -3.51 -12.71
CA ASN A 92 -4.05 -2.28 -13.39
C ASN A 92 -3.71 -0.99 -12.64
N CYS A 93 -3.00 -1.07 -11.50
CA CYS A 93 -2.69 0.11 -10.68
C CYS A 93 -1.46 0.88 -11.20
N TRP A 94 -1.65 2.14 -11.59
CA TRP A 94 -0.57 3.04 -12.05
C TRP A 94 -0.25 4.16 -11.05
N ASP A 95 -0.84 4.11 -9.86
CA ASP A 95 -0.63 5.10 -8.81
C ASP A 95 0.60 4.76 -7.97
N SER A 96 1.76 5.31 -8.33
CA SER A 96 3.01 5.09 -7.61
C SER A 96 2.97 5.57 -6.15
N VAL A 97 2.18 6.60 -5.84
CA VAL A 97 2.06 7.13 -4.47
C VAL A 97 1.25 6.16 -3.61
N GLY A 98 0.11 5.69 -4.12
CA GLY A 98 -0.71 4.69 -3.45
C GLY A 98 0.02 3.37 -3.23
N LEU A 99 0.78 2.91 -4.23
CA LEU A 99 1.62 1.71 -4.11
C LEU A 99 2.69 1.85 -3.02
N LEU A 100 3.38 2.99 -2.97
CA LEU A 100 4.39 3.23 -1.93
C LEU A 100 3.74 3.32 -0.54
N LEU A 101 2.58 3.96 -0.40
CA LEU A 101 1.83 3.98 0.86
C LEU A 101 1.45 2.57 1.33
N MET A 102 0.92 1.74 0.44
CA MET A 102 0.60 0.34 0.73
C MET A 102 1.85 -0.44 1.16
N PHE A 103 2.99 -0.23 0.50
CA PHE A 103 4.26 -0.84 0.90
C PHE A 103 4.68 -0.44 2.32
N ARG A 104 4.60 0.87 2.65
CA ARG A 104 4.90 1.39 3.99
C ARG A 104 3.96 0.84 5.06
N ILE A 105 2.67 0.68 4.73
CA ILE A 105 1.70 0.03 5.62
C ILE A 105 2.14 -1.40 5.96
N VAL A 106 2.56 -2.19 4.96
CA VAL A 106 3.04 -3.56 5.19
C VAL A 106 4.33 -3.58 6.02
N GLU A 107 5.29 -2.68 5.74
CA GLU A 107 6.50 -2.55 6.56
C GLU A 107 6.19 -2.28 8.04
N PHE A 108 5.21 -1.40 8.28
CA PHE A 108 4.76 -1.09 9.63
C PHE A 108 4.11 -2.30 10.31
N TYR A 109 3.19 -2.99 9.63
CA TYR A 109 2.52 -4.15 10.20
C TYR A 109 3.45 -5.33 10.47
N ARG A 110 4.50 -5.53 9.67
CA ARG A 110 5.55 -6.49 10.02
C ARG A 110 6.23 -6.13 11.34
N LYS A 111 6.61 -4.86 11.52
CA LYS A 111 7.18 -4.40 12.79
C LYS A 111 6.19 -4.56 13.95
N CYS A 112 4.89 -4.36 13.71
CA CYS A 112 3.86 -4.61 14.73
C CYS A 112 3.80 -6.09 15.15
N MET A 113 3.78 -7.03 14.19
CA MET A 113 3.75 -8.46 14.48
C MET A 113 5.02 -8.93 15.22
N GLN A 114 6.18 -8.39 14.82
CA GLN A 114 7.45 -8.63 15.54
C GLN A 114 7.39 -8.12 16.99
N ARG A 115 6.82 -6.94 17.25
CA ARG A 115 6.60 -6.42 18.61
C ARG A 115 5.64 -7.28 19.42
N ARG A 116 4.62 -7.86 18.77
CA ARG A 116 3.66 -8.79 19.39
C ARG A 116 4.25 -10.17 19.66
N GLN A 117 5.43 -10.49 19.11
CA GLN A 117 6.05 -11.83 19.16
C GLN A 117 5.16 -12.92 18.56
N VAL A 118 4.38 -12.59 17.53
CA VAL A 118 3.52 -13.53 16.80
C VAL A 118 3.98 -13.63 15.36
N SER A 119 4.27 -14.83 14.88
CA SER A 119 4.83 -15.12 13.55
C SER A 119 3.85 -15.77 12.58
N CYS A 120 2.57 -15.92 12.96
CA CYS A 120 1.56 -16.63 12.16
C CYS A 120 1.29 -15.98 10.78
N LEU A 121 1.58 -14.69 10.63
CA LEU A 121 1.38 -13.93 9.38
C LEU A 121 2.69 -13.58 8.65
N ASP A 122 3.85 -14.06 9.09
CA ASP A 122 5.14 -13.63 8.51
C ASP A 122 5.22 -13.93 7.01
N SER A 123 4.87 -15.15 6.60
CA SER A 123 4.85 -15.57 5.19
C SER A 123 3.86 -14.74 4.35
N TYR A 124 2.72 -14.39 4.92
CA TYR A 124 1.71 -13.56 4.27
C TYR A 124 2.21 -12.11 4.07
N LEU A 125 2.78 -11.50 5.11
CA LEU A 125 3.32 -10.13 5.02
C LEU A 125 4.50 -10.05 4.04
N ASP A 126 5.33 -11.09 3.98
CA ASP A 126 6.41 -11.20 2.98
C ASP A 126 5.86 -11.32 1.55
N ALA A 127 4.82 -12.13 1.34
CA ALA A 127 4.15 -12.22 0.05
C ALA A 127 3.55 -10.88 -0.41
N LEU A 128 2.91 -10.11 0.50
CA LEU A 128 2.41 -8.77 0.18
C LEU A 128 3.52 -7.84 -0.33
N GLN A 129 4.70 -7.87 0.30
CA GLN A 129 5.84 -7.07 -0.16
C GLN A 129 6.39 -7.53 -1.50
N LEU A 130 6.47 -8.85 -1.71
CA LEU A 130 6.90 -9.43 -2.98
C LEU A 130 5.94 -9.11 -4.13
N LEU A 131 4.67 -8.84 -3.86
CA LEU A 131 3.71 -8.35 -4.86
C LEU A 131 3.85 -6.84 -5.09
N LEU A 132 3.94 -6.06 -4.02
CA LEU A 132 3.94 -4.58 -4.09
C LEU A 132 5.21 -4.02 -4.72
N TRP A 133 6.39 -4.52 -4.32
CA TRP A 133 7.66 -3.94 -4.73
C TRP A 133 7.92 -4.03 -6.25
N PRO A 134 7.78 -5.20 -6.90
CA PRO A 134 7.93 -5.30 -8.35
C PRO A 134 6.94 -4.41 -9.09
N ARG A 135 5.69 -4.31 -8.59
CA ARG A 135 4.69 -3.46 -9.23
C ARG A 135 5.05 -1.98 -9.14
N LEU A 136 5.47 -1.51 -7.96
CA LEU A 136 5.95 -0.13 -7.78
C LEU A 136 7.11 0.18 -8.72
N ARG A 137 8.08 -0.74 -8.83
CA ARG A 137 9.22 -0.58 -9.74
C ARG A 137 8.76 -0.43 -11.20
N ILE A 138 7.85 -1.26 -11.68
CA ILE A 138 7.32 -1.17 -13.05
C ILE A 138 6.69 0.21 -13.32
N VAL A 139 5.90 0.73 -12.38
CA VAL A 139 5.27 2.05 -12.52
C VAL A 139 6.31 3.18 -12.55
N LEU A 140 7.32 3.12 -11.67
CA LEU A 140 8.40 4.10 -11.65
C LEU A 140 9.25 4.04 -12.93
N ASP A 141 9.59 2.85 -13.42
CA ASP A 141 10.32 2.67 -14.68
C ASP A 141 9.52 3.22 -15.88
N ALA A 142 8.20 3.02 -15.89
CA ALA A 142 7.33 3.61 -16.90
C ALA A 142 7.31 5.15 -16.86
N ASN A 143 7.35 5.74 -15.66
CA ASN A 143 7.47 7.18 -15.49
C ASN A 143 8.83 7.69 -16.01
N VAL A 144 9.92 6.99 -15.72
CA VAL A 144 11.26 7.31 -16.23
C VAL A 144 11.31 7.24 -17.76
N MET A 145 10.74 6.19 -18.37
CA MET A 145 10.65 6.07 -19.82
C MET A 145 9.82 7.21 -20.44
N SER A 146 8.72 7.60 -19.79
CA SER A 146 7.88 8.72 -20.24
C SER A 146 8.63 10.06 -20.25
N LEU A 147 9.47 10.30 -19.24
CA LEU A 147 10.33 11.48 -19.18
C LEU A 147 11.38 11.51 -20.29
N ARG A 148 12.05 10.37 -20.54
CA ARG A 148 13.04 10.25 -21.63
C ARG A 148 12.42 10.51 -23.00
N LYS A 149 11.22 9.99 -23.25
CA LYS A 149 10.47 10.25 -24.50
C LYS A 149 10.09 11.72 -24.63
N ALA A 150 9.65 12.36 -23.54
CA ALA A 150 9.31 13.80 -23.57
C ALA A 150 10.52 14.69 -23.90
N GLN A 151 11.72 14.32 -23.41
CA GLN A 151 12.96 15.03 -23.73
C GLN A 151 13.32 14.94 -25.23
N GLN A 152 13.09 13.79 -25.87
CA GLN A 152 13.40 13.61 -27.31
C GLN A 152 12.52 14.46 -28.23
N HIS A 153 11.35 14.92 -27.76
CA HIS A 153 10.43 15.77 -28.53
C HIS A 153 10.59 17.27 -28.22
N GLN A 154 11.66 17.69 -27.54
CA GLN A 154 11.95 19.10 -27.21
C GLN A 154 12.44 19.95 -28.41
N SER A 155 12.05 19.62 -29.64
CA SER A 155 12.04 20.56 -30.76
C SER A 155 10.70 21.32 -30.78
N MET A 156 10.35 21.97 -29.68
CA MET A 156 9.13 22.77 -29.53
C MET A 156 9.51 24.26 -29.44
N PRO A 157 8.75 25.17 -30.07
CA PRO A 157 9.03 26.60 -30.04
C PRO A 157 9.11 27.10 -28.58
N VAL A 158 10.00 28.06 -28.32
CA VAL A 158 10.15 28.70 -27.00
C VAL A 158 8.77 29.16 -26.52
N PRO A 159 8.24 28.60 -25.41
CA PRO A 159 6.93 28.99 -24.94
C PRO A 159 6.97 30.43 -24.46
N THR A 160 6.05 31.25 -24.97
CA THR A 160 5.79 32.65 -24.53
C THR A 160 5.19 32.75 -23.13
N ASN A 161 5.11 31.63 -22.41
CA ASN A 161 4.40 31.48 -21.15
C ASN A 161 5.40 31.22 -20.02
N THR A 162 5.34 32.02 -18.95
CA THR A 162 6.29 32.00 -17.82
C THR A 162 6.08 30.81 -16.86
N HIS A 163 5.08 29.97 -17.11
CA HIS A 163 4.77 28.81 -16.27
C HIS A 163 5.68 27.61 -16.56
N PRO A 164 6.07 26.85 -15.53
CA PRO A 164 6.83 25.61 -15.73
C PRO A 164 6.03 24.61 -16.56
N HIS A 165 6.73 23.87 -17.42
CA HIS A 165 6.12 22.86 -18.27
C HIS A 165 5.39 21.80 -17.41
N LEU A 166 4.24 21.30 -17.90
CA LEU A 166 3.41 20.33 -17.17
C LEU A 166 4.19 19.09 -16.71
N VAL A 167 5.13 18.62 -17.53
CA VAL A 167 6.00 17.48 -17.22
C VAL A 167 6.92 17.78 -16.03
N THR A 168 7.52 18.97 -16.00
CA THR A 168 8.38 19.43 -14.89
C THR A 168 7.60 19.49 -13.59
N ARG A 169 6.37 20.03 -13.64
CA ARG A 169 5.49 20.09 -12.47
C ARG A 169 5.14 18.70 -11.94
N ARG A 170 4.70 17.79 -12.80
CA ARG A 170 4.34 16.40 -12.41
C ARG A 170 5.52 15.62 -11.84
N TYR A 171 6.72 15.82 -12.41
CA TYR A 171 7.94 15.23 -11.88
C TYR A 171 8.27 15.77 -10.49
N ALA A 172 8.21 17.09 -10.30
CA ALA A 172 8.47 17.71 -9.00
C ALA A 172 7.46 17.23 -7.94
N GLU A 173 6.18 17.14 -8.29
CA GLU A 173 5.13 16.59 -7.41
C GLU A 173 5.43 15.13 -7.03
N LEU A 174 5.74 14.26 -8.00
CA LEU A 174 6.08 12.87 -7.73
C LEU A 174 7.34 12.74 -6.85
N ALA A 175 8.41 13.46 -7.20
CA ALA A 175 9.66 13.41 -6.46
C ALA A 175 9.49 13.89 -5.02
N ALA A 176 8.73 14.97 -4.80
CA ALA A 176 8.41 15.48 -3.48
C ALA A 176 7.60 14.45 -2.66
N SER A 177 6.58 13.84 -3.28
CA SER A 177 5.78 12.79 -2.65
C SER A 177 6.61 11.57 -2.26
N LEU A 178 7.46 11.08 -3.16
CA LEU A 178 8.36 9.95 -2.88
C LEU A 178 9.35 10.29 -1.77
N TYR A 179 9.94 11.48 -1.79
CA TYR A 179 10.89 11.93 -0.77
C TYR A 179 10.23 11.99 0.62
N ALA A 180 9.05 12.61 0.71
CA ALA A 180 8.29 12.70 1.94
C ALA A 180 7.94 11.31 2.51
N LEU A 181 7.58 10.35 1.65
CA LEU A 181 7.27 8.98 2.06
C LEU A 181 8.51 8.12 2.34
N SER A 182 9.66 8.44 1.76
CA SER A 182 10.94 7.74 1.98
C SER A 182 11.59 8.09 3.31
N SER A 183 11.25 9.25 3.88
CA SER A 183 11.74 9.66 5.19
C SER A 183 11.22 8.69 6.27
N PRO A 184 12.07 8.31 7.25
CA PRO A 184 11.77 7.31 8.27
C PRO A 184 10.67 7.74 9.23
#